data_AF-A0A7S1JCB2-F1
#
_entry.id   AF-A0A7S1JCB2-F1
#
_cell.length_a   1.000
_cell.length_b   1.000
_cell.length_c   1.000
_cell.angle_alpha   90.00
_cell.angle_beta   90.00
_cell.angle_gamma   90.00
#
_symmetry.space_group_name_H-M   'P 1'
#
loop_
_entity.id
_entity.type
_entity.pdbx_description
1 polymer ?
#
loop_
_entity_poly.entity_id
_entity_poly.type
_entity_poly.pdbx_seq_one_letter_code
_entity_poly.pdbx_strand_id
1 'polypeptide(L)'
;KIAPMRSEDDNLVKEPNVYRTIEACQHFGDSIKQIINEKFGDGIMSAIDFYVSVEKVIGAFGEARVVIKFNGKYLPYINQLEEIREKKTLPGATDAFMDVAIDTRCPEDSRVPKWEGDLPVYEVPATAKALIGKAKEDFVSHLHLIKAKAHVSFDAIAKHLGTTNIYAAQLINNQAQLKPVHATKLKELLPDLTDAMIRVMMLCPMRSWDPEIMKEPNVYRTVEACQHFGQSIKHIINEKFGDGIMSAIDFFYTVDKGIGKSGEPRVLLTFNGKFLPYVEETTEMLNAMDLKECE
;
A
#
# COMPACT_ATOMS: atom_id res chain seq x y z
N LYS A 1 -29.73 -22.89 -13.02
CA LYS A 1 -28.28 -22.56 -13.15
C LYS A 1 -27.64 -22.86 -11.82
N ILE A 2 -26.71 -23.81 -11.76
CA ILE A 2 -25.97 -24.12 -10.54
C ILE A 2 -25.07 -22.92 -10.26
N ALA A 3 -25.12 -22.37 -9.05
CA ALA A 3 -24.21 -21.29 -8.66
C ALA A 3 -22.77 -21.84 -8.69
N PRO A 4 -21.79 -21.07 -9.20
CA PRO A 4 -20.39 -21.52 -9.15
C PRO A 4 -20.00 -21.81 -7.71
N MET A 5 -19.35 -22.96 -7.48
CA MET A 5 -18.82 -23.28 -6.17
C MET A 5 -17.74 -22.26 -5.83
N ARG A 6 -17.94 -21.50 -4.76
CA ARG A 6 -16.93 -20.60 -4.20
C ARG A 6 -16.27 -21.37 -3.07
N SER A 7 -15.01 -21.74 -3.25
CA SER A 7 -14.20 -22.40 -2.23
C SER A 7 -12.94 -21.59 -1.98
N GLU A 8 -12.57 -21.44 -0.71
CA GLU A 8 -11.26 -20.93 -0.32
C GLU A 8 -10.24 -22.08 -0.43
N ASP A 9 -9.17 -21.87 -1.19
CA ASP A 9 -8.01 -22.75 -1.19
C ASP A 9 -6.89 -22.03 -0.45
N ASP A 10 -6.54 -22.51 0.75
CA ASP A 10 -5.50 -21.90 1.60
C ASP A 10 -4.13 -21.83 0.89
N ASN A 11 -3.88 -22.69 -0.10
CA ASN A 11 -2.65 -22.64 -0.88
C ASN A 11 -2.65 -21.52 -1.92
N LEU A 12 -3.83 -21.04 -2.34
CA LEU A 12 -3.94 -19.95 -3.30
C LEU A 12 -3.37 -18.65 -2.73
N VAL A 13 -3.59 -18.37 -1.45
CA VAL A 13 -3.06 -17.17 -0.77
C VAL A 13 -1.52 -17.16 -0.73
N LYS A 14 -0.89 -18.33 -0.86
CA LYS A 14 0.57 -18.50 -0.88
C LYS A 14 1.15 -18.49 -2.30
N GLU A 15 0.31 -18.55 -3.33
CA GLU A 15 0.79 -18.54 -4.71
C GLU A 15 1.46 -17.18 -5.01
N PRO A 16 2.66 -17.12 -5.61
CA PRO A 16 3.41 -15.87 -5.71
C PRO A 16 2.67 -14.69 -6.34
N ASN A 17 1.94 -14.86 -7.45
CA ASN A 17 1.19 -13.75 -8.07
C ASN A 17 0.02 -13.29 -7.20
N VAL A 18 -0.69 -14.22 -6.57
CA VAL A 18 -1.79 -13.90 -5.63
C VAL A 18 -1.27 -13.25 -4.36
N TYR A 19 -0.25 -13.85 -3.75
CA TYR A 19 0.43 -13.36 -2.55
C TYR A 19 0.93 -11.93 -2.76
N ARG A 20 1.61 -11.63 -3.88
CA ARG A 20 2.11 -10.26 -4.16
C ARG A 20 0.98 -9.25 -4.37
N THR A 21 -0.15 -9.68 -4.96
CA THR A 21 -1.32 -8.80 -5.10
C THR A 21 -1.97 -8.52 -3.75
N ILE A 22 -2.06 -9.53 -2.87
CA ILE A 22 -2.56 -9.38 -1.49
C ILE A 22 -1.59 -8.53 -0.65
N GLU A 23 -0.28 -8.76 -0.77
CA GLU A 23 0.78 -8.02 -0.09
C GLU A 23 0.71 -6.53 -0.47
N ALA A 24 0.47 -6.21 -1.75
CA ALA A 24 0.24 -4.83 -2.17
C ALA A 24 -0.98 -4.23 -1.45
N CYS A 25 -2.10 -4.96 -1.37
CA CYS A 25 -3.28 -4.50 -0.63
C CYS A 25 -3.00 -4.29 0.86
N GLN A 26 -2.22 -5.16 1.48
CA GLN A 26 -1.79 -5.06 2.88
C GLN A 26 -0.89 -3.85 3.11
N HIS A 27 0.14 -3.70 2.29
CA HIS A 27 1.13 -2.65 2.44
C HIS A 27 0.56 -1.26 2.16
N PHE A 28 -0.36 -1.18 1.19
CA PHE A 28 -1.01 0.08 0.80
C PHE A 28 -2.38 0.28 1.47
N GLY A 29 -2.84 -0.62 2.34
CA GLY A 29 -4.20 -0.64 2.88
C GLY A 29 -4.66 0.69 3.48
N ASP A 30 -3.87 1.25 4.39
CA ASP A 30 -4.16 2.56 5.00
C ASP A 30 -4.23 3.68 3.96
N SER A 31 -3.33 3.64 2.98
CA SER A 31 -3.29 4.65 1.91
C SER A 31 -4.47 4.52 0.96
N ILE A 32 -4.88 3.29 0.63
CA ILE A 32 -6.08 3.01 -0.17
C ILE A 32 -7.30 3.58 0.54
N LYS A 33 -7.50 3.17 1.80
CA LYS A 33 -8.62 3.62 2.63
C LYS A 33 -8.70 5.14 2.69
N GLN A 34 -7.59 5.81 2.99
CA GLN A 34 -7.57 7.27 3.11
C GLN A 34 -7.87 7.97 1.78
N ILE A 35 -7.30 7.50 0.65
CA ILE A 35 -7.55 8.11 -0.66
C ILE A 35 -9.00 7.87 -1.12
N ILE A 36 -9.57 6.68 -0.86
CA ILE A 36 -11.00 6.42 -1.10
C ILE A 36 -11.84 7.40 -0.28
N ASN A 37 -11.54 7.56 1.01
CA ASN A 37 -12.27 8.47 1.88
C ASN A 37 -12.19 9.93 1.41
N GLU A 38 -11.03 10.38 0.92
CA GLU A 38 -10.89 11.73 0.34
C GLU A 38 -11.72 11.93 -0.93
N LYS A 39 -11.79 10.92 -1.80
CA LYS A 39 -12.43 11.02 -3.12
C LYS A 39 -13.93 10.79 -3.10
N PHE A 40 -14.41 9.97 -2.15
CA PHE A 40 -15.79 9.48 -2.13
C PHE A 40 -16.52 9.71 -0.81
N GLY A 41 -15.82 10.09 0.26
CA GLY A 41 -16.37 10.15 1.61
C GLY A 41 -16.32 8.78 2.30
N ASP A 42 -17.12 8.62 3.35
CA ASP A 42 -17.14 7.39 4.16
C ASP A 42 -17.90 6.25 3.45
N GLY A 43 -17.22 5.15 3.14
CA GLY A 43 -17.80 4.02 2.40
C GLY A 43 -16.77 2.99 1.97
N ILE A 44 -17.22 1.97 1.22
CA ILE A 44 -16.40 0.84 0.76
C ILE A 44 -16.44 0.58 -0.74
N MET A 45 -15.42 -0.08 -1.27
CA MET A 45 -15.48 -0.69 -2.60
C MET A 45 -16.19 -2.07 -2.54
N SER A 46 -17.13 -2.32 -3.45
CA SER A 46 -17.77 -3.64 -3.59
C SER A 46 -16.79 -4.70 -4.13
N ALA A 47 -16.73 -5.85 -3.47
CA ALA A 47 -16.07 -7.07 -3.97
C ALA A 47 -17.01 -8.00 -4.75
N ILE A 48 -18.23 -7.56 -5.06
CA ILE A 48 -19.22 -8.34 -5.83
C ILE A 48 -19.57 -7.63 -7.13
N ASP A 49 -19.91 -6.34 -7.05
CA ASP A 49 -20.15 -5.49 -8.21
C ASP A 49 -18.85 -4.81 -8.62
N PHE A 50 -17.97 -5.58 -9.26
CA PHE A 50 -16.71 -5.05 -9.77
C PHE A 50 -16.24 -5.74 -11.06
N TYR A 51 -15.40 -5.02 -11.80
CA TYR A 51 -14.70 -5.53 -12.97
C TYR A 51 -13.22 -5.70 -12.66
N VAL A 52 -12.62 -6.76 -13.19
CA VAL A 52 -11.18 -6.99 -13.14
C VAL A 52 -10.65 -7.08 -14.55
N SER A 53 -9.50 -6.45 -14.82
CA SER A 53 -8.78 -6.62 -16.07
C SER A 53 -7.29 -6.79 -15.79
N VAL A 54 -6.63 -7.58 -16.63
CA VAL A 54 -5.17 -7.80 -16.60
C VAL A 54 -4.64 -7.51 -18.01
N GLU A 55 -3.75 -6.53 -18.11
CA GLU A 55 -3.20 -6.03 -19.37
C GLU A 55 -1.67 -6.13 -19.34
N LYS A 56 -1.08 -6.39 -20.53
CA LYS A 56 0.35 -6.27 -20.77
C LYS A 56 0.65 -4.92 -21.39
N VAL A 57 1.50 -4.16 -20.74
CA VAL A 57 1.94 -2.85 -21.23
C VAL A 57 3.46 -2.78 -21.25
N ILE A 58 4.00 -1.87 -22.06
CA ILE A 58 5.43 -1.55 -22.08
C ILE A 58 5.62 -0.31 -21.21
N GLY A 59 6.48 -0.43 -20.19
CA GLY A 59 6.84 0.65 -19.28
C GLY A 59 7.64 1.76 -19.96
N ALA A 60 7.80 2.88 -19.27
CA ALA A 60 8.48 4.05 -19.81
C ALA A 60 9.95 3.80 -20.19
N PHE A 61 10.57 2.73 -19.65
CA PHE A 61 11.95 2.33 -19.92
C PHE A 61 12.04 1.06 -20.77
N GLY A 62 10.97 0.67 -21.47
CA GLY A 62 10.94 -0.47 -22.39
C GLY A 62 10.70 -1.84 -21.73
N GLU A 63 10.53 -1.88 -20.41
CA GLU A 63 10.28 -3.09 -19.63
C GLU A 63 8.83 -3.57 -19.73
N ALA A 64 8.61 -4.89 -19.72
CA ALA A 64 7.26 -5.44 -19.66
C ALA A 64 6.64 -5.21 -18.28
N ARG A 65 5.42 -4.67 -18.24
CA ARG A 65 4.65 -4.47 -17.01
C ARG A 65 3.29 -5.15 -17.07
N VAL A 66 2.89 -5.71 -15.94
CA VAL A 66 1.57 -6.30 -15.67
C VAL A 66 0.70 -5.21 -15.05
N VAL A 67 -0.42 -4.89 -15.70
CA VAL A 67 -1.40 -3.93 -15.20
C VAL A 67 -2.67 -4.67 -14.79
N ILE A 68 -2.98 -4.70 -13.50
CA ILE A 68 -4.25 -5.21 -12.96
C ILE A 68 -5.11 -4.01 -12.56
N LYS A 69 -6.34 -3.93 -13.09
CA LYS A 69 -7.32 -2.91 -12.69
C LYS A 69 -8.49 -3.56 -11.99
N PHE A 70 -8.73 -3.19 -10.73
CA PHE A 70 -9.98 -3.48 -10.02
C PHE A 70 -10.89 -2.25 -10.13
N ASN A 71 -12.11 -2.44 -10.64
CA ASN A 71 -13.09 -1.37 -10.83
C ASN A 71 -14.40 -1.74 -10.11
N GLY A 72 -14.47 -1.43 -8.83
CA GLY A 72 -15.59 -1.78 -7.95
C GLY A 72 -16.56 -0.64 -7.75
N LYS A 73 -17.86 -0.97 -7.66
CA LYS A 73 -18.89 0.01 -7.28
C LYS A 73 -18.59 0.56 -5.88
N TYR A 74 -18.63 1.88 -5.72
CA TYR A 74 -18.54 2.50 -4.41
C TYR A 74 -19.86 2.35 -3.64
N LEU A 75 -19.76 1.93 -2.38
CA LEU A 75 -20.86 1.69 -1.47
C LEU A 75 -20.70 2.65 -0.28
N PRO A 76 -21.38 3.80 -0.26
CA PRO A 76 -21.31 4.71 0.88
C PRO A 76 -21.83 3.99 2.13
N TYR A 77 -21.23 4.24 3.29
CA TYR A 77 -21.88 3.85 4.52
C TYR A 77 -23.11 4.74 4.68
N ILE A 78 -24.27 4.11 4.69
CA ILE A 78 -25.51 4.83 5.00
C ILE A 78 -25.37 5.23 6.46
N ASN A 79 -25.40 6.54 6.72
CA ASN A 79 -25.41 7.03 8.08
C ASN A 79 -26.75 6.63 8.69
N GLN A 80 -26.80 5.46 9.34
CA GLN A 80 -28.01 4.96 9.98
C GLN A 80 -28.56 5.98 10.98
N LEU A 81 -27.72 6.92 11.48
CA LEU A 81 -28.15 8.04 12.32
C LEU A 81 -29.04 9.07 11.61
N GLU A 82 -29.00 9.24 10.29
CA GLU A 82 -29.98 10.10 9.59
C GLU A 82 -31.35 9.43 9.49
N GLU A 83 -31.41 8.11 9.27
CA GLU A 83 -32.66 7.34 9.33
C GLU A 83 -33.19 7.14 10.77
N ILE A 84 -32.28 7.09 11.76
CA ILE A 84 -32.62 6.97 13.19
C ILE A 84 -32.99 8.34 13.80
N ARG A 85 -32.46 9.46 13.29
CA ARG A 85 -32.89 10.82 13.73
C ARG A 85 -34.35 11.12 13.39
N GLU A 86 -34.90 10.51 12.33
CA GLU A 86 -36.34 10.55 12.05
C GLU A 86 -37.16 9.55 12.90
N LYS A 87 -36.52 8.61 13.59
CA LYS A 87 -37.17 7.53 14.35
C LYS A 87 -36.59 7.39 15.76
N LYS A 88 -36.92 8.38 16.61
CA LYS A 88 -37.03 8.32 18.09
C LYS A 88 -35.95 7.57 18.90
N THR A 89 -35.11 8.35 19.57
CA THR A 89 -34.83 8.41 21.03
C THR A 89 -34.81 7.15 21.93
N LEU A 90 -33.72 7.09 22.74
CA LEU A 90 -33.49 6.46 24.09
C LEU A 90 -32.63 5.16 24.12
N PRO A 91 -32.06 4.73 25.27
CA PRO A 91 -30.84 5.25 25.92
C PRO A 91 -29.88 4.14 26.44
N GLY A 92 -28.58 4.45 26.61
CA GLY A 92 -27.69 3.73 27.53
C GLY A 92 -26.95 2.50 26.96
N ALA A 93 -25.62 2.65 26.83
CA ALA A 93 -24.65 1.56 26.96
C ALA A 93 -23.32 2.19 27.40
N THR A 94 -22.76 1.65 28.49
CA THR A 94 -21.58 2.13 29.21
C THR A 94 -20.29 1.44 28.74
N ASP A 95 -19.17 2.14 28.89
CA ASP A 95 -17.78 1.71 28.65
C ASP A 95 -17.34 0.48 29.47
N ALA A 96 -16.47 -0.36 28.88
CA ALA A 96 -15.20 -0.87 29.43
C ALA A 96 -14.68 -2.11 28.65
N PHE A 97 -13.36 -2.39 28.78
CA PHE A 97 -12.54 -3.59 28.44
C PHE A 97 -11.42 -3.26 27.42
N MET A 98 -10.13 -3.57 27.59
CA MET A 98 -9.27 -4.04 28.70
C MET A 98 -7.81 -3.94 28.19
N ASP A 99 -6.86 -3.60 29.07
CA ASP A 99 -5.41 -3.61 28.81
C ASP A 99 -4.86 -5.03 28.55
N VAL A 100 -3.92 -5.16 27.61
CA VAL A 100 -2.97 -6.29 27.55
C VAL A 100 -1.57 -5.76 27.21
N ALA A 101 -0.64 -5.92 28.14
CA ALA A 101 0.79 -5.63 27.95
C ALA A 101 1.47 -6.77 27.15
N ILE A 102 2.31 -6.40 26.19
CA ILE A 102 3.15 -7.32 25.40
C ILE A 102 4.60 -7.21 25.88
N ASP A 103 5.21 -8.32 26.30
CA ASP A 103 6.63 -8.44 26.67
C ASP A 103 7.53 -8.34 25.42
N THR A 104 8.43 -7.36 25.39
CA THR A 104 9.24 -6.99 24.21
C THR A 104 10.70 -7.47 24.28
N ARG A 105 10.96 -8.73 24.66
CA ARG A 105 12.34 -9.25 24.66
C ARG A 105 12.54 -10.33 23.60
N CYS A 106 13.37 -10.03 22.60
CA CYS A 106 13.86 -10.97 21.61
C CYS A 106 15.29 -11.41 21.99
N PRO A 107 15.66 -12.71 21.92
CA PRO A 107 17.04 -13.15 22.17
C PRO A 107 17.98 -12.75 21.01
N GLU A 108 19.19 -12.31 21.33
CA GLU A 108 20.23 -11.96 20.34
C GLU A 108 20.69 -13.21 19.55
N ASP A 109 20.54 -13.18 18.21
CA ASP A 109 21.08 -14.18 17.30
C ASP A 109 22.52 -13.82 16.92
N SER A 110 23.48 -14.65 17.35
CA SER A 110 24.93 -14.46 17.20
C SER A 110 25.46 -14.78 15.79
N ARG A 111 24.60 -14.99 14.79
CA ARG A 111 24.98 -15.40 13.43
C ARG A 111 24.99 -14.26 12.40
N VAL A 112 24.77 -13.00 12.82
CA VAL A 112 24.83 -11.84 11.92
C VAL A 112 26.28 -11.32 11.83
N PRO A 113 26.91 -11.30 10.65
CA PRO A 113 28.25 -10.72 10.48
C PRO A 113 28.25 -9.23 10.87
N LYS A 114 29.22 -8.81 11.67
CA LYS A 114 29.42 -7.40 12.00
C LYS A 114 30.00 -6.68 10.77
N TRP A 115 29.33 -5.61 10.38
CA TRP A 115 29.75 -4.74 9.28
C TRP A 115 31.02 -3.96 9.67
N GLU A 116 32.09 -4.10 8.88
CA GLU A 116 33.35 -3.37 9.02
C GLU A 116 33.43 -2.26 7.96
N GLY A 117 32.87 -1.12 8.29
CA GLY A 117 33.04 0.16 7.61
C GLY A 117 32.67 1.27 8.58
N ASP A 118 33.05 2.51 8.32
CA ASP A 118 32.49 3.64 9.08
C ASP A 118 31.18 4.06 8.42
N LEU A 119 30.07 4.02 9.18
CA LEU A 119 28.77 4.46 8.65
C LEU A 119 28.95 5.90 8.20
N PRO A 120 28.46 6.30 7.00
CA PRO A 120 28.42 7.71 6.68
C PRO A 120 27.66 8.41 7.81
N VAL A 121 28.35 9.25 8.57
CA VAL A 121 27.78 9.96 9.72
C VAL A 121 26.88 11.04 9.15
N TYR A 122 25.65 10.68 8.82
CA TYR A 122 24.56 11.65 8.75
C TYR A 122 24.33 12.11 10.19
N GLU A 123 24.82 13.30 10.52
CA GLU A 123 24.44 13.95 11.78
C GLU A 123 22.92 14.16 11.76
N VAL A 124 22.20 13.26 12.41
CA VAL A 124 20.77 13.41 12.67
C VAL A 124 20.66 14.40 13.84
N PRO A 125 20.13 15.62 13.64
CA PRO A 125 20.03 16.58 14.73
C PRO A 125 19.20 16.00 15.88
N ALA A 126 19.49 16.41 17.11
CA ALA A 126 18.86 15.87 18.32
C ALA A 126 17.31 15.88 18.27
N THR A 127 16.72 16.86 17.58
CA THR A 127 15.27 16.97 17.34
C THR A 127 14.71 15.87 16.44
N ALA A 128 15.46 15.42 15.43
CA ALA A 128 15.08 14.28 14.59
C ALA A 128 15.31 12.95 15.33
N LYS A 129 16.36 12.84 16.16
CA LYS A 129 16.62 11.66 17.01
C LYS A 129 15.49 11.41 18.02
N ALA A 130 14.90 12.46 18.58
CA ALA A 130 13.74 12.37 19.46
C ALA A 130 12.47 11.86 18.76
N LEU A 131 12.33 12.08 17.45
CA LEU A 131 11.22 11.55 16.65
C LEU A 131 11.42 10.09 16.25
N ILE A 132 12.67 9.66 16.06
CA ILE A 132 13.03 8.27 15.73
C ILE A 132 12.78 7.33 16.93
N GLY A 133 12.85 7.84 18.16
CA GLY A 133 12.56 7.08 19.39
C GLY A 133 11.09 7.10 19.84
N LYS A 134 10.22 7.86 19.18
CA LYS A 134 8.76 7.77 19.37
C LYS A 134 8.20 6.62 18.54
N ALA A 135 7.07 6.05 18.97
CA ALA A 135 6.34 5.08 18.15
C ALA A 135 6.07 5.71 16.77
N LYS A 136 6.39 4.99 15.69
CA LYS A 136 6.18 5.43 14.30
C LYS A 136 4.77 6.00 14.08
N GLU A 137 3.80 5.45 14.77
CA GLU A 137 2.39 5.87 14.81
C GLU A 137 2.18 7.32 15.27
N ASP A 138 2.89 7.79 16.31
CA ASP A 138 2.84 9.19 16.76
C ASP A 138 3.30 10.13 15.65
N PHE A 139 4.41 9.76 14.98
CA PHE A 139 4.98 10.56 13.91
C PHE A 139 4.03 10.63 12.71
N VAL A 140 3.48 9.50 12.30
CA VAL A 140 2.47 9.41 11.23
C VAL A 140 1.23 10.22 11.59
N SER A 141 0.73 10.12 12.82
CA SER A 141 -0.41 10.90 13.29
C SER A 141 -0.15 12.40 13.20
N HIS A 142 1.05 12.84 13.57
CA HIS A 142 1.46 14.24 13.43
C HIS A 142 1.50 14.67 11.95
N LEU A 143 2.04 13.85 11.04
CA LEU A 143 2.04 14.15 9.61
C LEU A 143 0.62 14.31 9.05
N HIS A 144 -0.33 13.45 9.48
CA HIS A 144 -1.73 13.57 9.12
C HIS A 144 -2.38 14.86 9.66
N LEU A 145 -2.06 15.28 10.89
CA LEU A 145 -2.56 16.54 11.45
C LEU A 145 -2.05 17.76 10.67
N ILE A 146 -0.77 17.76 10.26
CA ILE A 146 -0.19 18.83 9.42
C ILE A 146 -0.92 18.88 8.07
N LYS A 147 -1.11 17.72 7.43
CA LYS A 147 -1.84 17.63 6.16
C LYS A 147 -3.28 18.12 6.31
N ALA A 148 -3.97 17.71 7.37
CA ALA A 148 -5.35 18.11 7.64
C ALA A 148 -5.47 19.63 7.84
N LYS A 149 -4.54 20.24 8.61
CA LYS A 149 -4.47 21.69 8.82
C LYS A 149 -4.19 22.46 7.53
N ALA A 150 -3.38 21.90 6.63
CA ALA A 150 -3.12 22.48 5.32
C ALA A 150 -4.29 22.32 4.33
N HIS A 151 -5.31 21.52 4.66
CA HIS A 151 -6.47 21.23 3.81
C HIS A 151 -6.09 20.74 2.40
N VAL A 152 -5.01 19.98 2.28
CA VAL A 152 -4.55 19.39 1.00
C VAL A 152 -4.93 17.91 0.91
N SER A 153 -5.32 17.46 -0.29
CA SER A 153 -5.57 16.04 -0.59
C SER A 153 -4.29 15.32 -1.02
N PHE A 154 -4.29 13.98 -0.98
CA PHE A 154 -3.17 13.20 -1.53
C PHE A 154 -3.00 13.39 -3.03
N ASP A 155 -4.07 13.63 -3.79
CA ASP A 155 -3.97 13.96 -5.22
C ASP A 155 -3.27 15.31 -5.43
N ALA A 156 -3.52 16.31 -4.58
CA ALA A 156 -2.85 17.61 -4.65
C ALA A 156 -1.35 17.48 -4.35
N ILE A 157 -1.00 16.72 -3.30
CA ILE A 157 0.40 16.41 -2.98
C ILE A 157 1.06 15.67 -4.16
N ALA A 158 0.43 14.62 -4.66
CA ALA A 158 0.95 13.82 -5.78
C ALA A 158 1.18 14.65 -7.04
N LYS A 159 0.24 15.52 -7.39
CA LYS A 159 0.35 16.42 -8.54
C LYS A 159 1.52 17.40 -8.39
N HIS A 160 1.71 17.98 -7.21
CA HIS A 160 2.81 18.94 -6.97
C HIS A 160 4.17 18.25 -6.98
N LEU A 161 4.25 17.04 -6.43
CA LEU A 161 5.50 16.27 -6.39
C LEU A 161 5.82 15.58 -7.73
N GLY A 162 4.81 15.31 -8.56
CA GLY A 162 4.95 14.49 -9.77
C GLY A 162 5.02 12.99 -9.47
N THR A 163 4.27 12.52 -8.46
CA THR A 163 4.23 11.12 -8.02
C THR A 163 2.82 10.55 -8.14
N THR A 164 2.61 9.25 -7.85
CA THR A 164 1.24 8.70 -7.71
C THR A 164 0.60 9.14 -6.40
N ASN A 165 -0.73 9.08 -6.31
CA ASN A 165 -1.46 9.44 -5.09
C ASN A 165 -1.18 8.47 -3.93
N ILE A 166 -1.02 7.18 -4.21
CA ILE A 166 -0.58 6.21 -3.21
C ILE A 166 0.84 6.53 -2.72
N TYR A 167 1.78 6.87 -3.62
CA TYR A 167 3.13 7.21 -3.18
C TYR A 167 3.12 8.44 -2.27
N ALA A 168 2.33 9.46 -2.61
CA ALA A 168 2.11 10.63 -1.74
C ALA A 168 1.52 10.24 -0.38
N ALA A 169 0.54 9.34 -0.33
CA ALA A 169 -0.02 8.84 0.92
C ALA A 169 1.00 8.02 1.73
N GLN A 170 1.85 7.22 1.08
CA GLN A 170 2.91 6.43 1.72
C GLN A 170 4.02 7.32 2.30
N LEU A 171 4.28 8.50 1.73
CA LEU A 171 5.16 9.50 2.35
C LEU A 171 4.57 9.98 3.68
N ILE A 172 3.28 10.34 3.72
CA ILE A 172 2.61 10.80 4.95
C ILE A 172 2.47 9.67 5.99
N ASN A 173 2.28 8.42 5.54
CA ASN A 173 2.29 7.24 6.41
C ASN A 173 3.70 6.76 6.80
N ASN A 174 4.76 7.48 6.40
CA ASN A 174 6.16 7.13 6.65
C ASN A 174 6.52 5.68 6.27
N GLN A 175 5.98 5.22 5.13
CA GLN A 175 6.20 3.89 4.53
C GLN A 175 7.03 3.98 3.23
N ALA A 176 7.11 5.18 2.63
CA ALA A 176 7.98 5.49 1.50
C ALA A 176 9.03 6.54 1.90
N GLN A 177 10.23 6.41 1.32
CA GLN A 177 11.30 7.38 1.52
C GLN A 177 11.04 8.64 0.69
N LEU A 178 11.01 9.80 1.32
CA LEU A 178 11.03 11.09 0.65
C LEU A 178 12.39 11.29 -0.03
N LYS A 179 12.41 11.46 -1.36
CA LYS A 179 13.65 11.75 -2.09
C LYS A 179 13.99 13.24 -1.99
N PRO A 180 15.29 13.62 -1.93
CA PRO A 180 15.71 15.02 -1.79
C PRO A 180 15.07 15.97 -2.82
N VAL A 181 14.90 15.52 -4.06
CA VAL A 181 14.29 16.29 -5.16
C VAL A 181 12.85 16.73 -4.88
N HIS A 182 12.13 16.03 -3.99
CA HIS A 182 10.75 16.32 -3.64
C HIS A 182 10.61 17.07 -2.30
N ALA A 183 11.69 17.18 -1.50
CA ALA A 183 11.62 17.71 -0.14
C ALA A 183 11.16 19.17 -0.08
N THR A 184 11.76 20.04 -0.91
CA THR A 184 11.36 21.45 -1.00
C THR A 184 9.90 21.61 -1.41
N LYS A 185 9.48 20.88 -2.46
CA LYS A 185 8.11 20.91 -2.96
C LYS A 185 7.09 20.44 -1.91
N LEU A 186 7.43 19.41 -1.14
CA LEU A 186 6.54 18.92 -0.08
C LEU A 186 6.39 19.96 1.04
N LYS A 187 7.48 20.63 1.42
CA LYS A 187 7.47 21.69 2.44
C LYS A 187 6.72 22.94 2.00
N GLU A 188 6.72 23.27 0.70
CA GLU A 188 5.89 24.34 0.14
C GLU A 188 4.39 24.08 0.33
N LEU A 189 3.95 22.83 0.15
CA LEU A 189 2.55 22.44 0.38
C LEU A 189 2.20 22.27 1.85
N LEU A 190 3.15 21.79 2.65
CA LEU A 190 2.98 21.50 4.07
C LEU A 190 4.01 22.32 4.88
N PRO A 191 3.80 23.64 5.05
CA PRO A 191 4.78 24.55 5.64
C PRO A 191 5.10 24.24 7.11
N ASP A 192 4.19 23.55 7.80
CA ASP A 192 4.38 23.13 9.19
C ASP A 192 5.32 21.91 9.32
N LEU A 193 5.75 21.29 8.22
CA LEU A 193 6.81 20.27 8.26
C LEU A 193 8.14 20.91 8.66
N THR A 194 8.60 20.57 9.86
CA THR A 194 9.93 21.00 10.33
C THR A 194 11.04 20.29 9.56
N ASP A 195 12.23 20.89 9.51
CA ASP A 195 13.40 20.26 8.87
C ASP A 195 13.79 18.93 9.52
N ALA A 196 13.50 18.77 10.82
CA ALA A 196 13.69 17.50 11.51
C ALA A 196 12.75 16.41 10.97
N MET A 197 11.47 16.75 10.73
CA MET A 197 10.49 15.82 10.18
C MET A 197 10.83 15.45 8.74
N ILE A 198 11.22 16.42 7.91
CA ILE A 198 11.70 16.17 6.54
C ILE A 198 12.89 15.21 6.55
N ARG A 199 13.89 15.42 7.44
CA ARG A 199 15.03 14.51 7.57
C ARG A 199 14.60 13.10 7.95
N VAL A 200 13.65 12.93 8.87
CA VAL A 200 13.10 11.61 9.23
C VAL A 200 12.42 10.95 8.02
N MET A 201 11.60 11.69 7.27
CA MET A 201 10.93 11.17 6.06
C MET A 201 11.93 10.78 4.95
N MET A 202 13.13 11.37 4.93
CA MET A 202 14.21 11.06 3.98
C MET A 202 15.03 9.82 4.38
N LEU A 203 14.89 9.29 5.61
CA LEU A 203 15.52 8.04 6.00
C LEU A 203 14.87 6.86 5.27
N CYS A 204 15.59 5.74 5.14
CA CYS A 204 14.98 4.50 4.67
C CYS A 204 13.91 4.07 5.69
N PRO A 205 12.62 3.99 5.31
CA PRO A 205 11.58 3.66 6.27
C PRO A 205 11.66 2.19 6.64
N MET A 206 11.51 1.90 7.93
CA MET A 206 11.13 0.56 8.36
C MET A 206 9.66 0.35 7.96
N ARG A 207 9.43 -0.43 6.90
CA ARG A 207 8.10 -0.68 6.36
C ARG A 207 7.35 -1.65 7.25
N SER A 208 6.09 -1.34 7.53
CA SER A 208 5.21 -2.16 8.37
C SER A 208 3.76 -1.84 8.04
N TRP A 209 2.84 -2.75 8.35
CA TRP A 209 1.41 -2.48 8.38
C TRP A 209 0.87 -2.75 9.78
N ASP A 210 -0.38 -2.37 10.05
CA ASP A 210 -1.17 -2.85 11.20
C ASP A 210 -1.94 -4.12 10.78
N PRO A 211 -1.80 -5.28 11.44
CA PRO A 211 -2.52 -6.49 11.05
C PRO A 211 -4.04 -6.30 11.07
N GLU A 212 -4.56 -5.41 11.91
CA GLU A 212 -6.00 -5.10 11.98
C GLU A 212 -6.50 -4.37 10.73
N ILE A 213 -5.61 -3.79 9.91
CA ILE A 213 -6.00 -3.18 8.63
C ILE A 213 -6.69 -4.18 7.71
N MET A 214 -6.39 -5.47 7.85
CA MET A 214 -7.03 -6.54 7.10
C MET A 214 -8.50 -6.71 7.43
N LYS A 215 -8.94 -6.28 8.61
CA LYS A 215 -10.35 -6.30 9.01
C LYS A 215 -11.08 -5.03 8.61
N GLU A 216 -10.34 -3.99 8.23
CA GLU A 216 -10.94 -2.74 7.78
C GLU A 216 -11.71 -3.00 6.47
N PRO A 217 -12.98 -2.58 6.36
CA PRO A 217 -13.81 -3.03 5.24
C PRO A 217 -13.34 -2.66 3.83
N ASN A 218 -12.71 -1.49 3.60
CA ASN A 218 -12.15 -1.17 2.28
C ASN A 218 -11.01 -2.09 1.90
N VAL A 219 -10.09 -2.30 2.85
CA VAL A 219 -8.91 -3.14 2.65
C VAL A 219 -9.30 -4.61 2.56
N TYR A 220 -10.18 -5.08 3.44
CA TYR A 220 -10.73 -6.43 3.42
C TYR A 220 -11.35 -6.77 2.08
N ARG A 221 -12.18 -5.89 1.51
CA ARG A 221 -12.82 -6.12 0.20
C ARG A 221 -11.81 -6.14 -0.95
N THR A 222 -10.75 -5.32 -0.85
CA THR A 222 -9.69 -5.33 -1.85
C THR A 222 -8.89 -6.65 -1.79
N VAL A 223 -8.57 -7.12 -0.58
CA VAL A 223 -7.92 -8.42 -0.37
C VAL A 223 -8.80 -9.57 -0.83
N GLU A 224 -10.09 -9.56 -0.47
CA GLU A 224 -11.08 -10.56 -0.88
C GLU A 224 -11.18 -10.64 -2.41
N ALA A 225 -11.17 -9.49 -3.09
CA ALA A 225 -11.11 -9.44 -4.55
C ALA A 225 -9.82 -10.10 -5.10
N CYS A 226 -8.67 -9.84 -4.48
CA CYS A 226 -7.41 -10.46 -4.88
C CYS A 226 -7.40 -11.98 -4.65
N GLN A 227 -7.97 -12.45 -3.54
CA GLN A 227 -8.11 -13.86 -3.21
C GLN A 227 -9.07 -14.55 -4.19
N HIS A 228 -10.24 -13.96 -4.43
CA HIS A 228 -11.28 -14.55 -5.28
C HIS A 228 -10.84 -14.66 -6.75
N PHE A 229 -10.15 -13.64 -7.27
CA PHE A 229 -9.69 -13.61 -8.67
C PHE A 229 -8.25 -14.12 -8.82
N GLY A 230 -7.59 -14.50 -7.74
CA GLY A 230 -6.17 -14.80 -7.72
C GLY A 230 -5.74 -15.84 -8.76
N GLN A 231 -6.41 -17.00 -8.81
CA GLN A 231 -6.10 -18.05 -9.80
C GLN A 231 -6.27 -17.55 -11.23
N SER A 232 -7.36 -16.84 -11.51
CA SER A 232 -7.64 -16.28 -12.83
C SER A 232 -6.61 -15.24 -13.26
N ILE A 233 -6.23 -14.34 -12.34
CA ILE A 233 -5.19 -13.34 -12.56
C ILE A 233 -3.86 -14.04 -12.89
N LYS A 234 -3.46 -15.02 -12.07
CA LYS A 234 -2.24 -15.81 -12.31
C LYS A 234 -2.27 -16.47 -13.69
N HIS A 235 -3.34 -17.15 -14.06
CA HIS A 235 -3.45 -17.81 -15.37
C HIS A 235 -3.32 -16.81 -16.52
N ILE A 236 -4.00 -15.66 -16.44
CA ILE A 236 -3.93 -14.63 -17.48
C ILE A 236 -2.52 -14.00 -17.55
N ILE A 237 -1.84 -13.81 -16.42
CA ILE A 237 -0.43 -13.37 -16.41
C ILE A 237 0.43 -14.40 -17.12
N ASN A 238 0.29 -15.69 -16.80
CA ASN A 238 1.07 -16.75 -17.43
C ASN A 238 0.80 -16.86 -18.93
N GLU A 239 -0.45 -16.72 -19.38
CA GLU A 239 -0.81 -16.70 -20.81
C GLU A 239 -0.17 -15.53 -21.57
N LYS A 240 -0.09 -14.35 -20.94
CA LYS A 240 0.40 -13.11 -21.59
C LYS A 240 1.90 -12.90 -21.50
N PHE A 241 2.53 -13.42 -20.46
CA PHE A 241 3.92 -13.10 -20.11
C PHE A 241 4.83 -14.33 -19.99
N GLY A 242 4.28 -15.53 -19.86
CA GLY A 242 5.03 -16.74 -19.57
C GLY A 242 5.20 -16.97 -18.06
N ASP A 243 6.13 -17.84 -17.69
CA ASP A 243 6.36 -18.20 -16.29
C ASP A 243 7.11 -17.10 -15.52
N GLY A 244 6.51 -16.59 -14.46
CA GLY A 244 7.05 -15.48 -13.69
C GLY A 244 6.04 -14.81 -12.78
N ILE A 245 6.43 -13.66 -12.23
CA ILE A 245 5.64 -12.90 -11.25
C ILE A 245 5.54 -11.40 -11.56
N MET A 246 4.47 -10.77 -11.07
CA MET A 246 4.39 -9.31 -10.99
C MET A 246 5.14 -8.80 -9.75
N SER A 247 6.10 -7.88 -9.93
CA SER A 247 6.85 -7.25 -8.84
C SER A 247 5.96 -6.34 -7.99
N ALA A 248 6.14 -6.38 -6.66
CA ALA A 248 5.58 -5.42 -5.70
C ALA A 248 6.59 -4.32 -5.29
N ILE A 249 7.78 -4.30 -5.90
CA ILE A 249 8.85 -3.31 -5.61
C ILE A 249 8.99 -2.32 -6.77
N ASP A 250 9.24 -2.82 -7.98
CA ASP A 250 9.14 -2.02 -9.20
C ASP A 250 7.68 -1.98 -9.63
N PHE A 251 6.93 -1.16 -8.89
CA PHE A 251 5.48 -1.22 -8.83
C PHE A 251 4.90 0.19 -8.72
N PHE A 252 3.90 0.47 -9.53
CA PHE A 252 3.08 1.67 -9.43
C PHE A 252 1.67 1.30 -8.99
N TYR A 253 1.12 2.11 -8.11
CA TYR A 253 -0.24 1.95 -7.61
C TYR A 253 -0.98 3.27 -7.60
N THR A 254 -2.22 3.26 -8.07
CA THR A 254 -3.12 4.43 -8.02
C THR A 254 -4.52 4.02 -7.57
N VAL A 255 -5.21 4.97 -6.93
CA VAL A 255 -6.62 4.87 -6.55
C VAL A 255 -7.36 6.05 -7.17
N ASP A 256 -8.33 5.79 -8.04
CA ASP A 256 -9.01 6.82 -8.81
C ASP A 256 -10.53 6.66 -8.78
N LYS A 257 -11.23 7.74 -9.14
CA LYS A 257 -12.67 7.74 -9.30
C LYS A 257 -13.05 7.41 -10.74
N GLY A 258 -13.71 6.27 -10.91
CA GLY A 258 -14.38 5.87 -12.14
C GLY A 258 -15.87 6.18 -12.11
N ILE A 259 -16.48 6.14 -13.30
CA ILE A 259 -17.93 6.22 -13.48
C ILE A 259 -18.36 4.94 -14.19
N GLY A 260 -19.32 4.24 -13.61
CA GLY A 260 -19.90 3.03 -14.17
C GLY A 260 -20.90 3.30 -15.29
N LYS A 261 -21.37 2.24 -15.94
CA LYS A 261 -22.25 2.35 -17.12
C LYS A 261 -23.59 3.01 -16.81
N SER A 262 -24.07 2.89 -15.57
CA SER A 262 -25.32 3.49 -15.11
C SER A 262 -25.09 4.85 -14.42
N GLY A 263 -23.88 5.43 -14.55
CA GLY A 263 -23.51 6.69 -13.92
C GLY A 263 -23.08 6.55 -12.45
N GLU A 264 -23.05 5.34 -11.90
CA GLU A 264 -22.67 5.11 -10.50
C GLU A 264 -21.17 5.33 -10.26
N PRO A 265 -20.76 5.91 -9.12
CA PRO A 265 -19.35 6.07 -8.79
C PRO A 265 -18.68 4.71 -8.59
N ARG A 266 -17.48 4.54 -9.13
CA ARG A 266 -16.66 3.34 -8.96
C ARG A 266 -15.27 3.70 -8.45
N VAL A 267 -14.70 2.87 -7.58
CA VAL A 267 -13.30 2.96 -7.15
C VAL A 267 -12.47 2.16 -8.14
N LEU A 268 -11.49 2.82 -8.76
CA LEU A 268 -10.54 2.23 -9.68
C LEU A 268 -9.19 2.07 -9.00
N LEU A 269 -8.77 0.83 -8.75
CA LEU A 269 -7.46 0.50 -8.23
C LEU A 269 -6.59 -0.03 -9.37
N THR A 270 -5.45 0.59 -9.64
CA THR A 270 -4.55 0.19 -10.74
C THR A 270 -3.20 -0.26 -10.22
N PHE A 271 -2.95 -1.57 -10.26
CA PHE A 271 -1.70 -2.24 -9.90
C PHE A 271 -0.85 -2.35 -11.16
N ASN A 272 0.36 -1.78 -11.19
CA ASN A 272 1.23 -1.78 -12.37
C ASN A 272 2.66 -2.19 -11.99
N GLY A 273 2.92 -3.50 -12.02
CA GLY A 273 4.20 -4.08 -11.62
C GLY A 273 5.05 -4.56 -12.78
N LYS A 274 6.37 -4.42 -12.67
CA LYS A 274 7.31 -5.04 -13.60
C LYS A 274 7.16 -6.57 -13.59
N PHE A 275 7.12 -7.19 -14.76
CA PHE A 275 7.14 -8.65 -14.87
C PHE A 275 8.55 -9.18 -14.63
N LEU A 276 8.66 -10.21 -13.77
CA LEU A 276 9.90 -10.88 -13.42
C LEU A 276 9.79 -12.35 -13.86
N PRO A 277 10.40 -12.74 -14.99
CA PRO A 277 10.38 -14.13 -15.42
C PRO A 277 11.17 -15.00 -14.45
N TYR A 278 10.71 -16.24 -14.22
CA TYR A 278 11.57 -17.25 -13.64
C TYR A 278 12.62 -17.65 -14.67
N VAL A 279 13.88 -17.76 -14.24
CA VAL A 279 15.01 -18.08 -15.11
C VAL A 279 15.35 -19.54 -14.91
N GLU A 280 15.50 -20.29 -16.01
CA GLU A 280 16.06 -21.63 -15.97
C GLU A 280 17.55 -21.54 -15.65
N GLU A 281 17.95 -22.15 -14.53
CA GLU A 281 19.35 -22.21 -14.12
C GLU A 281 20.09 -23.27 -14.94
N THR A 282 20.81 -22.82 -15.97
CA THR A 282 21.61 -23.70 -16.83
C THR A 282 23.09 -23.64 -16.44
N THR A 283 23.81 -24.74 -16.65
CA THR A 283 25.26 -24.80 -16.38
C THR A 283 26.02 -23.84 -17.30
N GLU A 284 25.50 -23.58 -18.50
CA GLU A 284 26.02 -22.57 -19.43
C GLU A 284 25.93 -21.15 -18.87
N MET A 285 24.82 -20.78 -18.22
CA MET A 285 24.68 -19.47 -17.57
C MET A 285 25.63 -19.31 -16.38
N LEU A 286 25.80 -20.37 -15.57
CA LEU A 286 26.74 -20.37 -14.46
C LEU A 286 28.18 -20.22 -14.95
N ASN A 287 28.56 -20.94 -16.02
CA ASN A 287 29.90 -20.88 -16.59
C ASN A 287 30.18 -19.55 -17.33
N ALA A 288 29.13 -18.83 -17.74
CA ALA A 288 29.21 -17.49 -18.33
C ALA A 288 29.23 -16.37 -17.29
N MET A 289 28.95 -16.65 -16.01
CA MET A 289 29.17 -15.72 -14.91
C MET A 289 30.66 -15.63 -14.65
N ASP A 290 31.31 -14.72 -15.38
CA ASP A 290 32.67 -14.26 -15.09
C ASP A 290 32.62 -13.50 -13.75
N LEU A 291 32.63 -14.26 -12.65
CA LEU A 291 32.78 -13.74 -11.30
C LEU A 291 34.19 -13.17 -11.20
N LYS A 292 34.35 -11.93 -11.69
CA LYS A 292 35.52 -11.15 -11.35
C LYS A 292 35.53 -11.03 -9.84
N GLU A 293 36.53 -11.63 -9.20
CA GLU A 293 36.82 -11.37 -7.80
C GLU A 293 36.85 -9.85 -7.64
N CYS A 294 36.07 -9.33 -6.68
CA CYS A 294 36.18 -7.94 -6.30
C CYS A 294 37.58 -7.74 -5.73
N GLU A 295 38.48 -7.11 -6.50
CA GLU A 295 39.72 -6.52 -5.99
C GLU A 295 39.44 -5.39 -4.99
#